data_AF-B2L5B7-F1
#
_entry.id   AF-B2L5B7-F1
#
_cell.length_a   1.000
_cell.length_b   1.000
_cell.length_c   1.000
_cell.angle_alpha   90.00
_cell.angle_beta   90.00
_cell.angle_gamma   90.00
#
_symmetry.space_group_name_H-M   'P 1'
#
loop_
_entity.id
_entity.type
_entity.pdbx_description
1 polymer ?
#
loop_
_entity_poly.entity_id
_entity_poly.type
_entity_poly.pdbx_seq_one_letter_code
_entity_poly.pdbx_strand_id
1 'polypeptide(L)' 'ISAETIRDVCTKYIYNKSPAIAAVGPIGQLPDYDRIRSGMYWLRD' A
#
# COMPACT_ATOMS: atom_id res chain seq x y z
N ILE A 1 -6.20 -17.70 -14.90
CA ILE A 1 -6.08 -16.52 -14.00
C ILE A 1 -6.89 -15.41 -14.65
N SER A 2 -7.98 -14.97 -14.03
CA SER A 2 -8.82 -13.90 -14.56
C SER A 2 -8.50 -12.56 -13.88
N ALA A 3 -9.03 -11.46 -14.41
CA ALA A 3 -8.94 -10.15 -13.76
C ALA A 3 -9.58 -10.15 -12.36
N GLU A 4 -10.60 -10.98 -12.13
CA GLU A 4 -11.23 -11.17 -10.82
C GLU A 4 -10.29 -11.84 -9.85
N THR A 5 -9.62 -12.93 -10.28
CA THR A 5 -8.62 -13.61 -9.43
C THR A 5 -7.51 -12.65 -8.99
N ILE A 6 -7.04 -11.77 -9.89
CA ILE A 6 -6.02 -10.77 -9.56
C ILE A 6 -6.56 -9.73 -8.59
N ARG A 7 -7.78 -9.23 -8.82
CA ARG A 7 -8.43 -8.26 -7.93
C ARG A 7 -8.61 -8.82 -6.52
N ASP A 8 -9.06 -10.07 -6.40
CA ASP A 8 -9.30 -10.72 -5.10
C ASP A 8 -8.01 -10.90 -4.32
N VAL A 9 -6.94 -11.38 -4.97
CA VAL A 9 -5.63 -11.57 -4.34
C VAL A 9 -5.02 -10.23 -3.92
N CYS A 10 -5.05 -9.21 -4.78
CA CYS A 10 -4.54 -7.88 -4.45
C CYS A 10 -5.37 -7.22 -3.34
N THR A 11 -6.69 -7.41 -3.33
CA THR A 11 -7.55 -6.92 -2.24
C THR A 11 -7.20 -7.60 -0.92
N LYS A 12 -6.92 -8.90 -0.94
CA LYS A 12 -6.58 -9.67 0.25
C LYS A 12 -5.27 -9.26 0.91
N TYR A 13 -4.23 -8.99 0.10
CA TYR A 13 -2.86 -8.80 0.63
C TYR A 13 -2.31 -7.38 0.53
N ILE A 14 -2.82 -6.55 -0.38
CA ILE A 14 -2.30 -5.20 -0.63
C ILE A 14 -3.28 -4.16 -0.09
N TYR A 15 -4.56 -4.27 -0.42
CA TYR A 15 -5.54 -3.23 -0.11
C TYR A 15 -5.77 -3.04 1.39
N ASN A 16 -5.63 -1.80 1.87
CA ASN A 16 -5.80 -1.38 3.26
C ASN A 16 -4.96 -2.19 4.27
N LYS A 17 -3.81 -2.71 3.86
CA LYS A 17 -2.87 -3.40 4.76
C LYS A 17 -1.79 -2.45 5.26
N SER A 18 -1.30 -2.72 6.47
CA SER A 18 -0.19 -1.98 7.07
C SER A 18 1.13 -2.45 6.46
N PRO A 19 1.87 -1.59 5.74
CA PRO A 19 3.14 -1.98 5.11
C PRO A 19 4.27 -1.98 6.14
N ALA A 20 5.33 -2.75 5.89
CA ALA A 20 6.60 -2.61 6.60
C ALA A 20 7.57 -1.78 5.74
N ILE A 21 8.23 -0.79 6.35
CA ILE A 21 9.10 0.15 5.63
C ILE A 21 10.50 0.09 6.25
N ALA A 22 11.51 -0.17 5.42
CA ALA A 22 12.91 -0.11 5.79
C ALA A 22 13.66 0.71 4.72
N ALA A 23 14.40 1.74 5.15
CA ALA A 23 15.14 2.61 4.25
C ALA A 23 16.48 3.03 4.89
N VAL A 24 17.53 3.13 4.09
CA VAL A 24 18.89 3.50 4.51
C VAL A 24 19.48 4.48 3.49
N GLY A 25 20.19 5.51 3.97
CA GLY A 25 20.79 6.56 3.14
C GLY A 25 20.06 7.91 3.27
N PRO A 26 20.15 8.81 2.27
CA PRO A 26 19.50 10.12 2.30
C PRO A 26 17.97 10.00 2.09
N ILE A 27 17.25 9.60 3.14
CA ILE A 27 15.81 9.29 3.11
C ILE A 27 14.89 10.49 3.33
N GLY A 28 15.39 11.73 3.20
CA GLY A 28 14.61 12.94 3.52
C GLY A 28 13.36 13.16 2.64
N GLN A 29 13.28 12.51 1.48
CA GLN A 29 12.10 12.53 0.61
C GLN A 29 11.14 11.35 0.85
N LEU A 30 11.48 10.41 1.74
CA LEU A 30 10.60 9.30 2.08
C LEU A 30 9.38 9.85 2.83
N PRO A 31 8.15 9.60 2.36
CA PRO A 31 6.97 10.01 3.09
C PRO A 31 6.86 9.31 4.44
N ASP A 32 6.27 9.99 5.42
CA ASP A 32 5.97 9.39 6.72
C ASP A 32 5.06 8.16 6.60
N TYR A 33 5.15 7.28 7.58
CA TYR A 33 4.37 6.04 7.62
C TYR A 33 2.87 6.27 7.42
N ASP A 34 2.30 7.30 8.05
CA ASP A 34 0.87 7.62 7.95
C ASP A 34 0.44 8.01 6.53
N ARG A 35 1.30 8.74 5.81
CA ARG A 35 1.06 9.09 4.41
C ARG A 35 1.12 7.86 3.51
N ILE A 36 2.00 6.92 3.79
CA ILE A 36 2.09 5.66 3.04
C ILE A 36 0.89 4.76 3.38
N ARG A 37 0.51 4.67 4.66
CA ARG A 37 -0.63 3.87 5.13
C ARG A 37 -1.97 4.36 4.60
N SER A 38 -2.15 5.67 4.50
CA SER A 38 -3.36 6.27 3.90
C SER A 38 -3.42 6.05 2.39
N GLY A 39 -2.28 5.90 1.71
CA GLY A 39 -2.21 5.53 0.29
C GLY A 39 -2.58 4.08 -0.04
N MET A 40 -2.70 3.20 0.97
CA MET A 40 -3.01 1.78 0.77
C MET A 40 -4.49 1.50 0.43
N TYR A 41 -5.35 2.52 0.44
CA TYR A 41 -6.76 2.40 0.05
C TYR A 41 -7.24 3.67 -0.65
N TRP A 42 -8.35 3.56 -1.38
CA TRP A 42 -9.00 4.70 -2.01
C TRP A 42 -10.34 4.98 -1.35
N LEU A 43 -10.56 6.23 -0.96
CA LEU A 43 -11.90 6.73 -0.63
C LEU A 43 -12.61 6.99 -1.96
N ARG A 44 -13.52 6.11 -2.32
CA ARG A 44 -14.43 6.28 -3.44
C ARG A 44 -15.83 6.22 -2.83
N ASP A 45 -16.49 7.37 -2.79
CA ASP A 45 -17.94 7.47 -2.54
C ASP A 45 -18.72 6.98 -3.77
#